data_AF-A0A2X1Q800-F1
#
_entry.id   AF-A0A2X1Q800-F1
#
_cell.length_a   1.000
_cell.length_b   1.000
_cell.length_c   1.000
_cell.angle_alpha   90.00
_cell.angle_beta   90.00
_cell.angle_gamma   90.00
#
_symmetry.space_group_name_H-M   'P 1'
#
loop_
_entity.id
_entity.type
_entity.pdbx_description
1 polymer ?
#
loop_
_entity_poly.entity_id
_entity_poly.type
_entity_poly.pdbx_seq_one_letter_code
_entity_poly.pdbx_strand_id
1 'polypeptide(L)'
;MLAIALVVMIIYLFLRNVPATIIPGVAVPLSLVGTFAVMVFLDFSINNLTLMALTIATGFVVDDAIVVIENISRYIEKARSRWPPR
;
A
#
# COMPACT_ATOMS: atom_id res chain seq x y z
N MET A 1 -22.47 -4.71 2.87
CA MET A 1 -22.71 -3.59 3.81
C MET A 1 -21.52 -3.40 4.76
N LEU A 2 -21.12 -4.39 5.56
CA LEU A 2 -19.92 -4.30 6.43
C LEU A 2 -18.61 -3.96 5.71
N ALA A 3 -18.33 -4.59 4.56
CA ALA A 3 -17.13 -4.30 3.76
C ALA A 3 -17.09 -2.85 3.26
N ILE A 4 -18.24 -2.32 2.80
CA ILE A 4 -18.38 -0.94 2.34
C ILE A 4 -18.17 0.03 3.52
N ALA A 5 -18.76 -0.29 4.68
CA ALA A 5 -18.59 0.51 5.89
C ALA A 5 -17.12 0.54 6.37
N LEU A 6 -16.42 -0.60 6.31
CA LEU A 6 -14.99 -0.71 6.62
C LEU A 6 -14.14 0.14 5.66
N VAL A 7 -14.43 0.08 4.36
CA VAL A 7 -13.73 0.89 3.35
C VAL A 7 -13.95 2.39 3.58
N VAL A 8 -15.19 2.84 3.82
CA VAL A 8 -15.49 4.25 4.09
C VAL A 8 -14.83 4.71 5.40
N MET A 9 -14.83 3.87 6.43
CA MET A 9 -14.19 4.16 7.72
C MET A 9 -12.66 4.26 7.60
N ILE A 10 -12.02 3.37 6.83
CA ILE A 10 -10.57 3.42 6.62
C ILE A 10 -10.18 4.69 5.86
N ILE A 11 -10.95 5.06 4.82
CA ILE A 11 -10.74 6.32 4.08
C ILE A 11 -10.83 7.52 5.02
N TYR A 12 -11.86 7.56 5.89
CA TYR A 12 -12.04 8.66 6.85
C TYR A 12 -10.91 8.75 7.89
N LEU A 13 -10.40 7.60 8.37
CA LEU A 13 -9.34 7.53 9.39
C LEU A 13 -7.98 7.99 8.83
N PHE A 14 -7.75 7.79 7.54
CA PHE A 14 -6.54 8.22 6.84
C PHE A 14 -6.51 9.71 6.47
N LEU A 15 -7.66 10.39 6.39
CA LEU A 15 -7.72 11.83 6.04
C LEU A 15 -7.05 12.78 7.06
N ARG A 16 -6.59 12.29 8.22
CA ARG A 16 -5.91 13.12 9.22
C ARG A 16 -4.42 13.36 8.91
N ASN A 17 -3.82 12.60 8.00
CA ASN A 17 -2.49 12.86 7.40
C ASN A 17 -2.43 12.22 5.99
N VAL A 18 -3.10 12.88 5.05
CA VAL A 18 -3.44 12.42 3.69
C VAL A 18 -2.26 11.90 2.84
N PRO A 19 -1.05 12.51 2.82
CA PRO A 19 -0.02 12.09 1.89
C PRO A 19 0.63 10.73 2.23
N ALA A 20 0.81 10.43 3.53
CA ALA A 20 1.50 9.22 3.98
C ALA A 20 0.64 7.95 3.83
N THR A 21 -0.64 8.09 3.50
CA THR A 21 -1.61 6.98 3.53
C THR A 21 -2.22 6.71 2.17
N ILE A 22 -2.22 7.70 1.27
CA ILE A 22 -2.54 7.52 -0.14
C ILE A 22 -1.61 6.52 -0.84
N ILE A 23 -0.30 6.56 -0.53
CA ILE A 23 0.70 5.73 -1.23
C ILE A 23 0.36 4.23 -1.12
N PRO A 24 0.24 3.63 0.08
CA PRO A 24 -0.17 2.24 0.23
C PRO A 24 -1.65 2.02 -0.15
N GLY A 25 -2.51 3.02 0.09
CA GLY A 25 -3.94 2.95 -0.24
C GLY A 25 -4.23 2.79 -1.74
N VAL A 26 -3.34 3.25 -2.61
CA VAL A 26 -3.45 3.07 -4.07
C VAL A 26 -2.54 1.95 -4.57
N ALA A 27 -1.32 1.82 -4.03
CA ALA A 27 -0.36 0.83 -4.50
C ALA A 27 -0.85 -0.62 -4.31
N VAL A 28 -1.49 -0.93 -3.17
CA VAL A 28 -1.93 -2.29 -2.85
C VAL A 28 -3.12 -2.73 -3.71
N PRO A 29 -4.19 -1.95 -3.89
CA PRO A 29 -5.25 -2.34 -4.82
C PRO A 29 -4.77 -2.43 -6.27
N LEU A 30 -3.88 -1.53 -6.70
CA LEU A 30 -3.35 -1.53 -8.06
C LEU A 30 -2.50 -2.77 -8.35
N SER A 31 -1.68 -3.20 -7.40
CA SER A 31 -0.85 -4.42 -7.56
C SER A 31 -1.72 -5.68 -7.65
N LEU A 32 -2.81 -5.76 -6.89
CA LEU A 32 -3.77 -6.86 -6.96
C LEU A 32 -4.46 -6.91 -8.32
N VAL A 33 -4.96 -5.76 -8.82
CA VAL A 33 -5.58 -5.68 -10.15
C VAL A 33 -4.59 -6.11 -11.24
N GLY A 34 -3.35 -5.63 -11.18
CA GLY A 34 -2.30 -6.05 -12.12
C GLY A 34 -2.00 -7.55 -12.05
N THR A 35 -1.95 -8.11 -10.84
CA THR A 35 -1.72 -9.55 -10.64
C THR A 35 -2.85 -10.39 -11.24
N PHE A 36 -4.11 -10.03 -10.99
CA PHE A 36 -5.25 -10.72 -11.59
C PHE A 36 -5.27 -10.59 -13.12
N ALA A 37 -4.89 -9.43 -13.67
CA ALA A 37 -4.78 -9.26 -15.12
C ALA A 37 -3.76 -10.23 -15.72
N VAL A 38 -2.56 -10.33 -15.14
CA VAL A 38 -1.53 -11.28 -15.58
C VAL A 38 -1.96 -12.74 -15.41
N MET A 39 -2.65 -13.06 -14.31
CA MET A 39 -3.19 -14.41 -14.10
C MET A 39 -4.18 -14.81 -15.19
N VAL A 40 -5.04 -13.88 -15.62
CA VAL A 40 -5.97 -14.12 -16.76
C VAL A 40 -5.20 -14.29 -18.07
N PHE A 41 -4.19 -13.47 -18.33
CA PHE A 41 -3.36 -13.59 -19.55
C PHE A 41 -2.58 -14.90 -19.63
N LEU A 42 -2.23 -15.50 -18.48
CA LEU A 42 -1.46 -16.74 -18.39
C LEU A 42 -2.33 -17.99 -18.11
N ASP A 43 -3.66 -17.86 -18.17
CA ASP A 43 -4.63 -18.91 -17.85
C ASP A 43 -4.41 -19.56 -16.46
N PHE A 44 -3.93 -18.78 -15.48
CA PHE A 44 -3.82 -19.24 -14.10
C PHE A 44 -5.18 -19.27 -13.40
N SER A 45 -5.54 -20.44 -12.86
CA SER A 45 -6.75 -20.62 -12.07
C SER A 45 -6.57 -20.15 -10.62
N ILE A 46 -7.61 -19.56 -10.04
CA ILE A 46 -7.66 -19.23 -8.61
C ILE A 46 -7.90 -20.53 -7.83
N ASN A 47 -6.84 -21.00 -7.16
CA ASN A 47 -6.86 -22.15 -6.27
C ASN A 47 -6.14 -21.83 -4.95
N ASN A 48 -6.11 -22.78 -4.03
CA ASN A 48 -5.52 -22.57 -2.70
C ASN A 48 -4.04 -22.14 -2.78
N LEU A 49 -3.28 -22.66 -3.74
CA LEU A 49 -1.88 -22.33 -3.95
C LEU A 49 -1.72 -20.87 -4.41
N THR A 50 -2.51 -20.43 -5.38
CA THR A 50 -2.48 -19.02 -5.85
C THR A 50 -3.01 -18.05 -4.81
N LEU A 51 -3.99 -18.44 -3.99
CA LEU A 51 -4.50 -17.60 -2.91
C LEU A 51 -3.45 -17.41 -1.79
N MET A 52 -2.73 -18.48 -1.44
CA MET A 52 -1.60 -18.37 -0.51
C MET A 52 -0.49 -17.48 -1.07
N ALA A 53 -0.16 -17.65 -2.36
CA ALA A 53 0.82 -16.80 -3.05
C ALA A 53 0.39 -15.32 -3.06
N LEU A 54 -0.88 -15.04 -3.39
CA LEU A 54 -1.46 -13.69 -3.35
C LEU A 54 -1.38 -13.07 -1.96
N THR A 55 -1.64 -13.86 -0.91
CA THR A 55 -1.57 -13.39 0.48
C THR A 55 -0.15 -12.96 0.85
N ILE A 56 0.87 -13.77 0.52
CA ILE A 56 2.28 -13.44 0.77
C ILE A 56 2.72 -12.25 -0.08
N ALA A 57 2.40 -12.24 -1.38
CA ALA A 57 2.76 -11.18 -2.30
C ALA A 57 2.16 -9.83 -1.88
N THR A 58 0.91 -9.82 -1.41
CA THR A 58 0.26 -8.60 -0.89
C THR A 58 1.04 -8.05 0.30
N GLY A 59 1.53 -8.92 1.21
CA GLY A 59 2.39 -8.52 2.33
C GLY A 59 3.67 -7.82 1.86
N PHE A 60 4.38 -8.40 0.89
CA PHE A 60 5.59 -7.78 0.34
C PHE A 60 5.36 -6.43 -0.33
N VAL A 61 4.24 -6.25 -1.03
CA VAL A 61 3.90 -4.95 -1.64
C VAL A 61 3.61 -3.89 -0.57
N VAL A 62 2.93 -4.26 0.51
CA VAL A 62 2.67 -3.35 1.64
C VAL A 62 3.99 -2.95 2.30
N ASP A 63 4.88 -3.90 2.56
CA ASP A 63 6.18 -3.65 3.20
C ASP A 63 7.03 -2.66 2.38
N ASP A 64 7.09 -2.85 1.05
CA ASP A 64 7.80 -1.93 0.15
C ASP A 64 7.21 -0.51 0.20
N ALA A 65 5.88 -0.39 0.14
CA ALA A 65 5.19 0.89 0.24
C ALA A 65 5.48 1.62 1.56
N ILE A 66 5.54 0.87 2.68
CA ILE A 66 5.86 1.43 4.01
C ILE A 66 7.31 1.91 4.05
N VAL A 67 8.26 1.12 3.54
CA VAL A 67 9.69 1.50 3.53
C VAL A 67 9.91 2.81 2.76
N VAL A 68 9.24 2.98 1.62
CA VAL A 68 9.34 4.21 0.81
C VAL A 68 8.82 5.43 1.57
N ILE A 69 7.64 5.32 2.22
CA ILE A 69 7.10 6.40 3.04
C ILE A 69 8.02 6.74 4.20
N GLU A 70 8.52 5.72 4.90
CA GLU A 70 9.40 5.92 6.03
C GLU A 70 10.71 6.60 5.60
N ASN A 71 11.23 6.25 4.41
CA ASN A 71 12.40 6.92 3.84
C ASN A 71 12.13 8.40 3.52
N ILE A 72 10.97 8.73 2.93
CA ILE A 72 10.57 10.11 2.65
C ILE A 72 10.42 10.90 3.95
N SER A 73 9.72 10.34 4.95
CA SER A 73 9.52 10.99 6.25
C SER A 73 10.86 11.24 6.96
N ARG A 74 11.74 10.23 7.00
CA ARG A 74 13.09 10.36 7.57
C ARG A 74 13.94 11.39 6.83
N TYR A 75 13.80 11.48 5.50
CA TYR A 75 14.53 12.46 4.70
C TYR A 75 14.10 13.90 5.04
N ILE A 76 12.79 14.15 5.15
CA ILE A 76 12.22 15.47 5.50
C ILE A 76 12.65 15.89 6.92
N GLU A 77 12.65 14.96 7.87
CA GLU A 77 13.07 15.23 9.25
C GLU A 77 14.58 15.51 9.36
N LYS A 78 15.40 14.75 8.63
CA LYS A 78 16.85 15.01 8.52
C LYS A 78 17.14 16.36 7.85
N ALA A 79 16.37 16.76 6.84
CA ALA A 79 16.52 18.06 6.19
C ALA A 79 16.21 19.21 7.16
N ARG A 80 15.18 19.07 8.01
CA ARG A 80 14.80 20.06 9.02
C ARG A 80 15.84 20.20 10.15
N SER A 81 16.42 19.09 10.61
CA SER A 81 17.41 19.11 11.70
C SER A 81 18.80 19.60 11.28
N ARG A 82 19.11 19.60 9.97
CA ARG A 82 20.41 20.02 9.44
C ARG A 82 20.55 21.55 9.25
N TRP A 83 19.48 22.34 9.35
CA TRP A 83 19.54 23.79 9.18
C TRP A 83 19.72 24.51 10.54
N PRO A 84 20.88 25.12 10.84
CA PRO A 84 21.00 25.99 12.00
C PRO A 84 20.20 27.29 11.77
N PRO A 85 19.40 27.77 12.75
CA PRO A 85 18.82 29.10 12.68
C PRO A 85 19.97 30.12 12.68
N ARG A 86 20.06 30.93 11.64
CA ARG A 86 20.84 32.16 11.65
C ARG A 86 20.03 33.26 12.30
#